data_AF-A0A9X0C0N2-F1
#
_entry.id   AF-A0A9X0C0N2-F1
#
_cell.length_a   1.000
_cell.length_b   1.000
_cell.length_c   1.000
_cell.angle_alpha   90.00
_cell.angle_beta   90.00
_cell.angle_gamma   90.00
#
_symmetry.space_group_name_H-M   'P 1'
#
loop_
_entity.id
_entity.type
_entity.pdbx_description
1 polymer ?
#
loop_
_entity_poly.entity_id
_entity_poly.type
_entity_poly.pdbx_seq_one_letter_code
_entity_poly.pdbx_strand_id
1 'polypeptide(L)'
;MERPDRRGIEITPASNFSSLQREQAWPLGEFPCIGLWMFLLPGIAAFPQFPQILEFARRPESRIVDLGCGLGQDLRLLAAHGIPTERMWALDLEPHLWRLGFELFRDEGRLQASFIHANFLEADVNDDDRFAPLMGQTDLVLASQFLHLFDWDGQIAANQRIVALSKPGTMLVGFQQGRKQARAYIRPWGMMYYHNRDSFLRMWETIQQQTNTRWTIDVSAVALQQWGMQDEDLEWMPEDRMGLNFVMTRET
;
A
#
# COMPACT_ATOMS: atom_id res chain seq x y z
N MET A 1 -3.01 -22.19 15.79
CA MET A 1 -4.47 -22.37 15.90
C MET A 1 -5.02 -22.19 14.50
N GLU A 2 -5.57 -23.25 13.91
CA GLU A 2 -6.00 -23.30 12.51
C GLU A 2 -7.16 -22.33 12.24
N ARG A 3 -7.17 -21.77 11.03
CA ARG A 3 -8.12 -20.73 10.58
C ARG A 3 -9.46 -21.35 10.16
N PRO A 4 -10.57 -20.60 10.24
CA PRO A 4 -11.85 -21.10 9.79
C PRO A 4 -11.88 -21.26 8.26
N ASP A 5 -12.22 -22.46 7.84
CA ASP A 5 -12.50 -22.85 6.46
C ASP A 5 -13.89 -22.35 6.06
N ARG A 6 -13.95 -21.38 5.13
CA ARG A 6 -15.21 -20.87 4.59
C ARG A 6 -15.76 -21.81 3.51
N ARG A 7 -16.13 -23.03 3.91
CA ARG A 7 -16.80 -24.02 3.04
C ARG A 7 -18.31 -23.78 2.83
N GLY A 8 -18.85 -22.64 3.25
CA GLY A 8 -20.31 -22.43 3.36
C GLY A 8 -20.91 -21.17 2.73
N ILE A 9 -20.16 -20.39 1.95
CA ILE A 9 -20.73 -19.22 1.25
C ILE A 9 -21.23 -19.67 -0.13
N GLU A 10 -22.49 -19.40 -0.47
CA GLU A 10 -23.03 -19.62 -1.82
C GLU A 10 -22.19 -18.86 -2.84
N ILE A 11 -21.50 -19.62 -3.70
CA ILE A 11 -20.48 -19.10 -4.60
C ILE A 11 -21.14 -18.67 -5.92
N THR A 12 -21.25 -17.36 -6.12
CA THR A 12 -21.56 -16.75 -7.42
C THR A 12 -20.39 -16.90 -8.41
N PRO A 13 -20.61 -16.79 -9.73
CA PRO A 13 -19.53 -16.89 -10.72
C PRO A 13 -18.40 -15.87 -10.52
N ALA A 14 -18.72 -14.66 -10.02
CA ALA A 14 -17.73 -13.65 -9.66
C ALA A 14 -16.88 -14.06 -8.45
N SER A 15 -17.47 -14.71 -7.44
CA SER A 15 -16.73 -15.24 -6.30
C SER A 15 -15.86 -16.45 -6.63
N ASN A 16 -16.19 -17.25 -7.66
CA ASN A 16 -15.31 -18.33 -8.15
C ASN A 16 -14.01 -17.79 -8.75
N PHE A 17 -14.09 -16.67 -9.48
CA PHE A 17 -12.93 -16.14 -10.19
C PHE A 17 -11.92 -15.53 -9.22
N SER A 18 -12.35 -14.61 -8.37
CA SER A 18 -11.46 -14.02 -7.37
C SER A 18 -10.90 -15.06 -6.39
N SER A 19 -11.63 -16.15 -6.10
CA SER A 19 -11.12 -17.30 -5.32
C SER A 19 -9.89 -17.92 -5.95
N LEU A 20 -9.91 -18.12 -7.27
CA LEU A 20 -8.78 -18.69 -8.00
C LEU A 20 -7.54 -17.79 -7.92
N GLN A 21 -7.69 -16.47 -8.09
CA GLN A 21 -6.55 -15.55 -7.93
C GLN A 21 -6.02 -15.53 -6.51
N ARG A 22 -6.89 -15.56 -5.49
CA ARG A 22 -6.47 -15.65 -4.09
C ARG A 22 -5.71 -16.95 -3.81
N GLU A 23 -6.21 -18.09 -4.29
CA GLU A 23 -5.57 -19.40 -4.11
C GLU A 23 -4.18 -19.45 -4.74
N GLN A 24 -3.99 -18.78 -5.88
CA GLN A 24 -2.68 -18.66 -6.53
C GLN A 24 -1.76 -17.64 -5.85
N ALA A 25 -2.30 -16.55 -5.32
CA ALA A 25 -1.53 -15.49 -4.67
C ALA A 25 -1.10 -15.85 -3.23
N TRP A 26 -1.94 -16.59 -2.50
CA TRP A 26 -1.68 -16.98 -1.11
C TRP A 26 -0.32 -17.68 -0.89
N PRO A 27 0.10 -18.69 -1.67
CA PRO A 27 1.36 -19.39 -1.45
C PRO A 27 2.62 -18.56 -1.72
N LEU A 28 2.49 -17.35 -2.30
CA LEU A 28 3.64 -16.50 -2.63
C LEU A 28 4.23 -15.75 -1.41
N GLY A 29 3.52 -15.75 -0.28
CA GLY A 29 4.03 -15.15 0.95
C GLY A 29 3.07 -15.21 2.13
N GLU A 30 1.89 -15.79 1.97
CA GLU A 30 0.86 -15.91 3.01
C GLU A 30 0.46 -14.55 3.62
N PHE A 31 0.54 -13.49 2.82
CA PHE A 31 0.24 -12.13 3.26
C PHE A 31 -1.24 -12.02 3.67
N PRO A 32 -1.56 -11.56 4.90
CA PRO A 32 -2.94 -11.49 5.38
C PRO A 32 -3.86 -10.67 4.47
N CYS A 33 -3.36 -9.64 3.78
CA CYS A 33 -4.15 -8.85 2.83
C CYS A 33 -4.67 -9.69 1.66
N ILE A 34 -3.91 -10.67 1.16
CA ILE A 34 -4.36 -11.63 0.13
C ILE A 34 -5.38 -12.59 0.75
N GLY A 35 -5.08 -13.13 1.92
CA GLY A 35 -5.95 -14.07 2.63
C GLY A 35 -7.32 -13.50 2.97
N LEU A 36 -7.37 -12.18 3.24
CA LEU A 36 -8.55 -11.38 3.60
C LEU A 36 -9.14 -10.62 2.42
N TRP A 37 -8.75 -10.93 1.18
CA TRP A 37 -9.36 -10.36 -0.02
C TRP A 37 -9.25 -8.84 -0.13
N MET A 38 -8.28 -8.23 0.55
CA MET A 38 -8.14 -6.78 0.58
C MET A 38 -7.81 -6.19 -0.80
N PHE A 39 -7.29 -6.99 -1.72
CA PHE A 39 -7.11 -6.59 -3.13
C PHE A 39 -8.42 -6.29 -3.88
N LEU A 40 -9.58 -6.65 -3.30
CA LEU A 40 -10.90 -6.28 -3.79
C LEU A 40 -11.47 -5.02 -3.12
N LEU A 41 -10.80 -4.52 -2.08
CA LEU A 41 -11.27 -3.42 -1.26
C LEU A 41 -10.52 -2.13 -1.63
N PRO A 42 -11.20 -1.11 -2.20
CA PRO A 42 -10.57 0.14 -2.59
C PRO A 42 -10.36 1.04 -1.35
N GLY A 43 -9.46 0.65 -0.44
CA GLY A 43 -9.32 1.26 0.88
C GLY A 43 -9.12 2.79 0.84
N ILE A 44 -8.34 3.29 -0.12
CA ILE A 44 -8.10 4.74 -0.29
C ILE A 44 -9.34 5.50 -0.79
N ALA A 45 -10.32 4.84 -1.42
CA ALA A 45 -11.56 5.47 -1.86
C ALA A 45 -12.45 5.91 -0.68
N ALA A 46 -12.28 5.31 0.49
CA ALA A 46 -12.99 5.68 1.71
C ALA A 46 -12.42 6.93 2.40
N PHE A 47 -11.29 7.47 1.91
CA PHE A 47 -10.64 8.61 2.54
C PHE A 47 -11.44 9.90 2.26
N PRO A 48 -11.66 10.76 3.27
CA PRO A 48 -12.21 12.11 3.03
C PRO A 48 -11.41 12.92 2.00
N GLN A 49 -10.10 12.67 1.91
CA GLN A 49 -9.16 13.32 1.01
C GLN A 49 -9.16 12.71 -0.39
N PHE A 50 -9.91 11.64 -0.67
CA PHE A 50 -9.90 10.96 -1.98
C PHE A 50 -10.18 11.89 -3.17
N PRO A 51 -11.13 12.86 -3.11
CA PRO A 51 -11.29 13.84 -4.19
C PRO A 51 -10.01 14.65 -4.45
N GLN A 52 -9.30 15.07 -3.40
CA GLN A 52 -8.03 15.80 -3.52
C GLN A 52 -6.91 14.92 -4.11
N ILE A 53 -6.86 13.64 -3.73
CA ILE A 53 -5.93 12.66 -4.30
C ILE A 53 -6.16 12.53 -5.81
N LEU A 54 -7.42 12.44 -6.25
CA LEU A 54 -7.77 12.39 -7.68
C LEU A 54 -7.40 13.69 -8.42
N GLU A 55 -7.65 14.85 -7.83
CA GLU A 55 -7.22 16.14 -8.41
C GLU A 55 -5.71 16.19 -8.60
N PHE A 56 -4.96 15.71 -7.62
CA PHE A 56 -3.50 15.67 -7.67
C PHE A 56 -2.99 14.70 -8.74
N ALA A 57 -3.57 13.50 -8.82
CA ALA A 57 -3.24 12.50 -9.82
C ALA A 57 -3.59 12.91 -11.26
N ARG A 58 -4.59 13.78 -11.46
CA ARG A 58 -4.99 14.30 -12.78
C ARG A 58 -4.08 15.39 -13.33
N ARG A 59 -3.15 15.93 -12.52
CA ARG A 59 -2.24 16.98 -13.00
C ARG A 59 -1.45 16.51 -14.23
N PRO A 60 -1.22 17.39 -15.21
CA PRO A 60 -0.35 17.07 -16.34
C PRO A 60 1.02 16.58 -15.83
N GLU A 61 1.54 15.53 -16.46
CA GLU A 61 2.83 14.90 -16.12
C GLU A 61 2.95 14.36 -14.68
N SER A 62 1.83 14.19 -13.96
CA SER A 62 1.84 13.61 -12.61
C SER A 62 2.42 12.19 -12.63
N ARG A 63 3.51 11.97 -11.88
CA ARG A 63 4.12 10.65 -11.71
C ARG A 63 3.59 9.96 -10.47
N ILE A 64 3.04 8.76 -10.65
CA ILE A 64 2.36 8.02 -9.59
C ILE A 64 3.10 6.71 -9.36
N VAL A 65 3.46 6.37 -8.12
CA VAL A 65 4.05 5.07 -7.79
C VAL A 65 3.23 4.40 -6.70
N ASP A 66 2.96 3.10 -6.88
CA ASP A 66 2.33 2.22 -5.89
C ASP A 66 3.36 1.23 -5.36
N LEU A 67 3.67 1.33 -4.07
CA LEU A 67 4.71 0.55 -3.39
C LEU A 67 4.09 -0.66 -2.69
N GLY A 68 4.54 -1.87 -3.08
CA GLY A 68 3.87 -3.10 -2.67
C GLY A 68 2.50 -3.22 -3.31
N CYS A 69 2.45 -3.01 -4.63
CA CYS A 69 1.19 -2.85 -5.38
C CYS A 69 0.32 -4.11 -5.36
N GLY A 70 0.90 -5.28 -5.09
CA GLY A 70 0.22 -6.57 -5.14
C GLY A 70 -0.42 -6.79 -6.51
N LEU A 71 -1.75 -6.92 -6.53
CA LEU A 71 -2.53 -7.09 -7.76
C LEU A 71 -2.80 -5.76 -8.48
N GLY A 72 -2.26 -4.63 -8.00
CA GLY A 72 -2.35 -3.30 -8.59
C GLY A 72 -3.73 -2.67 -8.48
N GLN A 73 -4.47 -2.95 -7.42
CA GLN A 73 -5.84 -2.47 -7.22
C GLN A 73 -5.93 -0.95 -7.04
N ASP A 74 -4.95 -0.32 -6.39
CA ASP A 74 -4.97 1.13 -6.15
C ASP A 74 -4.74 1.90 -7.46
N LEU A 75 -3.78 1.46 -8.29
CA LEU A 75 -3.57 2.03 -9.63
C LEU A 75 -4.80 1.87 -10.53
N ARG A 76 -5.49 0.73 -10.46
CA ARG A 76 -6.71 0.49 -11.24
C ARG A 76 -7.90 1.29 -10.75
N LEU A 77 -7.98 1.55 -9.44
CA LEU A 77 -8.93 2.50 -8.89
C LEU A 77 -8.70 3.90 -9.48
N LEU A 78 -7.44 4.35 -9.56
CA LEU A 78 -7.10 5.62 -10.22
C LEU A 78 -7.43 5.60 -11.72
N ALA A 79 -7.10 4.52 -12.43
CA ALA A 79 -7.42 4.36 -13.85
C ALA A 79 -8.93 4.43 -14.11
N ALA A 80 -9.76 3.82 -13.25
CA ALA A 80 -11.21 3.89 -13.33
C ALA A 80 -11.76 5.33 -13.17
N HIS A 81 -10.99 6.23 -12.57
CA HIS A 81 -11.31 7.66 -12.42
C HIS A 81 -10.69 8.55 -13.54
N GLY A 82 -10.20 7.93 -14.61
CA GLY A 82 -9.70 8.59 -15.82
C GLY A 82 -8.26 9.08 -15.74
N ILE A 83 -7.47 8.58 -14.78
CA ILE A 83 -6.06 8.96 -14.66
C ILE A 83 -5.21 8.15 -15.65
N PRO A 84 -4.37 8.78 -16.49
CA PRO A 84 -3.54 8.09 -17.48
C PRO A 84 -2.59 7.08 -16.83
N THR A 85 -2.57 5.86 -17.37
CA THR A 85 -1.84 4.74 -16.75
C THR A 85 -0.37 4.67 -17.14
N GLU A 86 0.02 5.34 -18.22
CA GLU A 86 1.39 5.43 -18.73
C GLU A 86 2.33 6.20 -17.78
N ARG A 87 1.74 6.90 -16.80
CA ARG A 87 2.44 7.68 -15.76
C ARG A 87 2.42 7.00 -14.40
N MET A 88 2.05 5.72 -14.37
CA MET A 88 1.99 4.92 -13.17
C MET A 88 3.16 3.94 -13.12
N TRP A 89 3.72 3.77 -11.93
CA TRP A 89 4.71 2.77 -11.61
C TRP A 89 4.15 1.81 -10.56
N ALA A 90 4.22 0.52 -10.83
CA ALA A 90 3.75 -0.54 -9.95
C ALA A 90 4.97 -1.31 -9.43
N LEU A 91 5.27 -1.16 -8.14
CA LEU A 91 6.41 -1.83 -7.51
C LEU A 91 5.92 -2.99 -6.65
N ASP A 92 6.50 -4.16 -6.86
CA ASP A 92 6.35 -5.29 -5.93
C ASP A 92 7.59 -6.18 -5.93
N LEU A 93 7.73 -6.96 -4.85
CA LEU A 93 8.72 -8.04 -4.76
C LEU A 93 8.28 -9.24 -5.60
N GLU A 94 6.97 -9.46 -5.76
CA GLU A 94 6.43 -10.65 -6.40
C GLU A 94 5.75 -10.35 -7.76
N PRO A 95 6.47 -10.50 -8.89
CA PRO A 95 5.95 -10.17 -10.20
C PRO A 95 4.78 -11.07 -10.65
N HIS A 96 4.59 -12.26 -10.07
CA HIS A 96 3.43 -13.10 -10.40
C HIS A 96 2.10 -12.44 -10.01
N LEU A 97 2.08 -11.58 -8.99
CA LEU A 97 0.87 -10.87 -8.57
C LEU A 97 0.35 -9.93 -9.66
N TRP A 98 1.21 -9.39 -10.51
CA TRP A 98 0.81 -8.51 -11.60
C TRP A 98 -0.01 -9.24 -12.66
N ARG A 99 0.39 -10.46 -13.02
CA ARG A 99 -0.38 -11.33 -13.91
C ARG A 99 -1.75 -11.64 -13.32
N LEU A 100 -1.81 -11.99 -12.03
CA LEU A 100 -3.08 -12.24 -11.35
C LEU A 100 -3.97 -10.98 -11.33
N GLY A 101 -3.36 -9.80 -11.20
CA GLY A 101 -4.06 -8.51 -11.38
C GLY A 101 -4.66 -8.37 -12.78
N PHE A 102 -3.87 -8.58 -13.84
CA PHE A 102 -4.38 -8.50 -15.22
C PHE A 102 -5.53 -9.48 -15.48
N GLU A 103 -5.43 -10.71 -14.97
CA GLU A 103 -6.49 -11.70 -15.06
C GLU A 103 -7.74 -11.25 -14.29
N LEU A 104 -7.57 -10.81 -13.03
CA LEU A 104 -8.65 -10.36 -12.15
C LEU A 104 -9.46 -9.21 -12.76
N PHE A 105 -8.77 -8.18 -13.24
CA PHE A 105 -9.37 -6.94 -13.75
C PHE A 105 -9.61 -6.96 -15.26
N ARG A 106 -9.17 -8.02 -15.95
CA ARG A 106 -9.32 -8.24 -17.40
C ARG A 106 -8.83 -7.06 -18.23
N ASP A 107 -7.68 -6.51 -17.86
CA ASP A 107 -7.18 -5.23 -18.38
C ASP A 107 -5.78 -5.31 -18.99
N GLU A 108 -5.40 -6.51 -19.44
CA GLU A 108 -4.22 -6.71 -20.28
C GLU A 108 -4.30 -5.82 -21.53
N GLY A 109 -3.23 -5.05 -21.78
CA GLY A 109 -3.18 -4.05 -22.85
C GLY A 109 -3.97 -2.75 -22.59
N ARG A 110 -4.63 -2.61 -21.43
CA ARG A 110 -5.30 -1.36 -21.00
C ARG A 110 -4.54 -0.64 -19.88
N LEU A 111 -4.03 -1.37 -18.90
CA LEU A 111 -3.15 -0.80 -17.87
C LEU A 111 -1.72 -0.75 -18.42
N GLN A 112 -1.25 0.46 -18.72
CA GLN A 112 0.07 0.75 -19.32
C GLN A 112 1.12 1.19 -18.27
N ALA A 113 0.94 0.79 -17.01
CA ALA A 113 1.87 1.09 -15.93
C ALA A 113 3.26 0.45 -16.18
N SER A 114 4.30 1.11 -15.70
CA SER A 114 5.66 0.55 -15.65
C SER A 114 5.83 -0.32 -14.40
N PHE A 115 6.20 -1.58 -14.57
CA PHE A 115 6.35 -2.52 -13.45
C PHE A 115 7.80 -2.60 -12.97
N ILE A 116 8.02 -2.43 -11.67
CA ILE A 116 9.33 -2.49 -11.02
C ILE A 116 9.37 -3.72 -10.11
N HIS A 117 10.11 -4.75 -10.51
CA HIS A 117 10.37 -5.92 -9.67
C HIS A 117 11.55 -5.60 -8.75
N ALA A 118 11.31 -5.31 -7.49
CA ALA A 118 12.38 -5.00 -6.54
C ALA A 118 11.96 -5.24 -5.09
N ASN A 119 12.93 -5.67 -4.26
CA ASN A 119 12.80 -5.53 -2.82
C ASN A 119 13.10 -4.09 -2.44
N PHE A 120 12.06 -3.30 -2.16
CA PHE A 120 12.21 -1.87 -1.86
C PHE A 120 13.08 -1.59 -0.63
N LEU A 121 13.13 -2.51 0.34
CA LEU A 121 13.94 -2.35 1.55
C LEU A 121 15.45 -2.49 1.27
N GLU A 122 15.81 -3.26 0.25
CA GLU A 122 17.19 -3.55 -0.15
C GLU A 122 17.64 -2.72 -1.35
N ALA A 123 16.72 -2.14 -2.12
CA ALA A 123 17.04 -1.33 -3.28
C ALA A 123 17.87 -0.08 -2.89
N ASP A 124 18.94 0.20 -3.64
CA ASP A 124 19.56 1.53 -3.65
C ASP A 124 18.89 2.36 -4.73
N VAL A 125 17.86 3.10 -4.36
CA VAL A 125 17.07 3.90 -5.31
C VAL A 125 17.90 5.00 -6.00
N ASN A 126 19.10 5.33 -5.49
CA ASN A 126 19.98 6.32 -6.12
C ASN A 126 20.86 5.74 -7.23
N ASP A 127 21.10 4.42 -7.23
CA ASP A 127 21.99 3.71 -8.17
C ASP A 127 21.25 2.62 -8.95
N ASP A 128 19.91 2.68 -8.97
CA ASP A 128 19.05 1.73 -9.65
C ASP A 128 18.23 2.43 -10.74
N ASP A 129 18.60 2.18 -11.99
CA ASP A 129 17.99 2.76 -13.19
C ASP A 129 16.46 2.58 -13.26
N ARG A 130 15.90 1.55 -12.59
CA ARG A 130 14.45 1.33 -12.53
C ARG A 130 13.72 2.47 -11.81
N PHE A 131 14.40 3.17 -10.90
CA PHE A 131 13.85 4.29 -10.13
C PHE A 131 14.21 5.66 -10.73
N ALA A 132 15.14 5.74 -11.68
CA ALA A 132 15.58 7.00 -12.28
C ALA A 132 14.44 7.91 -12.77
N PRO A 133 13.33 7.41 -13.37
CA PRO A 133 12.20 8.25 -13.76
C PRO A 133 11.43 8.89 -12.59
N LEU A 134 11.54 8.31 -11.38
CA LEU A 134 10.82 8.68 -10.17
C LEU A 134 11.64 9.58 -9.24
N MET A 135 12.97 9.48 -9.28
CA MET A 135 13.89 10.19 -8.40
C MET A 135 13.66 11.71 -8.42
N GLY A 136 13.37 12.29 -7.25
CA GLY A 136 13.10 13.72 -7.07
C GLY A 136 11.93 14.26 -7.88
N GLN A 137 11.04 13.39 -8.35
CA GLN A 137 10.13 13.70 -9.45
C GLN A 137 8.70 13.20 -9.22
N THR A 138 8.49 12.33 -8.23
CA THR A 138 7.21 11.68 -7.96
C THR A 138 6.18 12.66 -7.41
N ASP A 139 4.97 12.60 -7.93
CA ASP A 139 3.85 13.44 -7.52
C ASP A 139 3.03 12.73 -6.44
N LEU A 140 2.64 11.48 -6.67
CA LEU A 140 1.81 10.69 -5.75
C LEU A 140 2.49 9.36 -5.44
N VAL A 141 2.69 9.08 -4.16
CA VAL A 141 3.16 7.80 -3.64
C VAL A 141 2.01 7.11 -2.92
N LEU A 142 1.68 5.90 -3.34
CA LEU A 142 0.74 5.01 -2.66
C LEU A 142 1.53 3.96 -1.88
N ALA A 143 1.14 3.72 -0.64
CA ALA A 143 1.78 2.77 0.26
C ALA A 143 0.73 2.03 1.13
N SER A 144 -0.28 1.47 0.47
CA SER A 144 -1.38 0.74 1.11
C SER A 144 -0.93 -0.65 1.57
N GLN A 145 -1.14 -0.95 2.86
CA GLN A 145 -0.74 -2.21 3.50
C GLN A 145 0.74 -2.58 3.30
N PHE A 146 1.61 -1.59 3.14
CA PHE A 146 3.01 -1.81 2.77
C PHE A 146 3.99 -1.55 3.91
N LEU A 147 4.08 -0.32 4.43
CA LEU A 147 5.14 0.09 5.37
C LEU A 147 5.18 -0.78 6.64
N HIS A 148 4.02 -1.14 7.17
CA HIS A 148 3.91 -1.99 8.37
C HIS A 148 4.50 -3.41 8.22
N LEU A 149 4.88 -3.84 7.01
CA LEU A 149 5.58 -5.10 6.75
C LEU A 149 7.01 -5.12 7.27
N PHE A 150 7.58 -3.95 7.58
CA PHE A 150 8.95 -3.81 8.07
C PHE A 150 8.99 -3.54 9.57
N ASP A 151 10.16 -3.78 10.17
CA ASP A 151 10.44 -3.36 11.54
C ASP A 151 10.62 -1.83 11.62
N TRP A 152 10.97 -1.31 12.80
CA TRP A 152 11.08 0.13 13.02
C TRP A 152 12.14 0.77 12.11
N ASP A 153 13.33 0.18 12.05
CA ASP A 153 14.44 0.72 11.25
C ASP A 153 14.18 0.57 9.74
N GLY A 154 13.56 -0.55 9.33
CA GLY A 154 13.15 -0.76 7.95
C GLY A 154 12.06 0.21 7.51
N GLN A 155 11.12 0.56 8.38
CA GLN A 155 10.13 1.61 8.09
C GLN A 155 10.78 2.98 7.93
N ILE A 156 11.77 3.34 8.75
CA ILE A 156 12.54 4.58 8.56
C ILE A 156 13.26 4.54 7.21
N ALA A 157 13.97 3.46 6.91
CA ALA A 157 14.74 3.33 5.67
C ALA A 157 13.86 3.34 4.41
N ALA A 158 12.68 2.70 4.45
CA ALA A 158 11.71 2.74 3.37
C ALA A 158 11.16 4.16 3.15
N ASN A 159 10.82 4.87 4.23
CA ASN A 159 10.32 6.25 4.12
C ASN A 159 11.42 7.23 3.67
N GLN A 160 12.68 7.04 4.05
CA GLN A 160 13.79 7.83 3.50
C GLN A 160 13.93 7.65 1.98
N ARG A 161 13.71 6.44 1.45
CA ARG A 161 13.66 6.20 0.00
C ARG A 161 12.47 6.89 -0.64
N ILE A 162 11.29 6.85 -0.01
CA ILE A 162 10.13 7.63 -0.47
C ILE A 162 10.47 9.13 -0.54
N VAL A 163 11.18 9.65 0.47
CA VAL A 163 11.66 11.04 0.45
C VAL A 163 12.60 11.29 -0.74
N ALA A 164 13.50 10.36 -1.08
CA ALA A 164 14.38 10.48 -2.25
C ALA A 164 13.62 10.47 -3.60
N LEU A 165 12.53 9.69 -3.71
CA LEU A 165 11.63 9.70 -4.86
C LEU A 165 10.77 10.98 -4.95
N SER A 166 10.56 11.66 -3.82
CA SER A 166 9.66 12.79 -3.71
C SER A 166 10.29 14.15 -4.08
N LYS A 167 9.43 15.14 -4.32
CA LYS A 167 9.74 16.56 -4.49
C LYS A 167 8.81 17.40 -3.59
N PRO A 168 9.10 18.70 -3.38
CA PRO A 168 8.12 19.59 -2.74
C PRO A 168 6.76 19.50 -3.44
N GLY A 169 5.70 19.33 -2.64
CA GLY A 169 4.33 19.10 -3.10
C GLY A 169 3.94 17.63 -3.28
N THR A 170 4.86 16.66 -3.22
CA THR A 170 4.53 15.22 -3.30
C THR A 170 3.53 14.84 -2.22
N MET A 171 2.53 14.04 -2.60
CA MET A 171 1.58 13.44 -1.68
C MET A 171 1.94 11.97 -1.43
N LEU A 172 2.05 11.57 -0.17
CA LEU A 172 2.15 10.17 0.26
C LEU A 172 0.82 9.75 0.89
N VAL A 173 0.21 8.70 0.36
CA VAL A 173 -1.11 8.20 0.77
C VAL A 173 -1.02 6.72 1.07
N GLY A 174 -1.67 6.29 2.14
CA GLY A 174 -1.84 4.86 2.39
C GLY A 174 -2.61 4.58 3.66
N PHE A 175 -2.84 3.30 3.89
CA PHE A 175 -3.42 2.80 5.13
C PHE A 175 -2.71 1.52 5.55
N GLN A 176 -2.63 1.27 6.85
CA GLN A 176 -1.93 0.11 7.38
C GLN A 176 -2.47 -0.33 8.72
N GLN A 177 -2.23 -1.60 9.06
CA GLN A 177 -2.55 -2.11 10.38
C GLN A 177 -1.79 -1.33 11.46
N GLY A 178 -2.51 -0.98 12.51
CA GLY A 178 -1.99 -0.39 13.73
C GLY A 178 -2.42 -1.15 14.97
N ARG A 179 -1.97 -0.66 16.12
CA ARG A 179 -2.37 -1.16 17.44
C ARG A 179 -2.64 0.01 18.36
N LYS A 180 -3.52 -0.15 19.35
CA LYS A 180 -3.71 0.88 20.39
C LYS A 180 -2.40 1.16 21.13
N GLN A 181 -1.63 0.10 21.40
CA GLN A 181 -0.26 0.18 21.91
C GLN A 181 0.71 -0.28 20.83
N ALA A 182 1.56 0.65 20.36
CA ALA A 182 2.56 0.36 19.34
C ALA A 182 3.55 -0.70 19.84
N ARG A 183 3.86 -1.69 19.00
CA ARG A 183 4.75 -2.80 19.38
C ARG A 183 5.26 -3.58 18.17
N ALA A 184 6.39 -4.24 18.38
CA ALA A 184 6.97 -5.17 17.44
C ALA A 184 6.23 -6.51 17.44
N TYR A 185 6.19 -7.17 16.29
CA TYR A 185 5.57 -8.47 16.07
C TYR A 185 6.43 -9.32 15.14
N ILE A 186 6.63 -10.57 15.52
CA ILE A 186 7.26 -11.56 14.64
C ILE A 186 6.18 -12.20 13.77
N ARG A 187 6.45 -12.28 12.46
CA ARG A 187 5.67 -13.02 11.46
C ARG A 187 6.59 -13.93 10.66
N PRO A 188 6.05 -14.89 9.88
CA PRO A 188 6.85 -15.76 9.04
C PRO A 188 7.81 -15.02 8.09
N TRP A 189 7.42 -13.82 7.62
CA TRP A 189 8.21 -12.98 6.72
C TRP A 189 9.12 -11.96 7.43
N GLY A 190 9.17 -11.93 8.76
CA GLY A 190 10.10 -11.08 9.50
C GLY A 190 9.50 -10.33 10.69
N MET A 191 10.31 -9.45 11.27
CA MET A 191 9.87 -8.54 12.31
C MET A 191 9.11 -7.36 11.70
N MET A 192 7.97 -7.03 12.29
CA MET A 192 7.12 -5.91 11.90
C MET A 192 6.95 -4.98 13.08
N TYR A 193 6.78 -3.68 12.82
CA TYR A 193 6.41 -2.72 13.86
C TYR A 193 5.03 -2.13 13.58
N TYR A 194 4.03 -2.48 14.40
CA TYR A 194 2.70 -1.86 14.27
C TYR A 194 2.63 -0.58 15.08
N HIS A 195 2.26 0.49 14.40
CA HIS A 195 2.15 1.81 15.00
C HIS A 195 0.78 2.05 15.66
N ASN A 196 0.79 2.89 16.68
CA ASN A 196 -0.31 3.81 16.96
C ASN A 196 0.00 5.19 16.37
N ARG A 197 -0.96 6.13 16.42
CA ARG A 197 -0.79 7.49 15.87
C ARG A 197 0.49 8.16 16.37
N ASP A 198 0.73 8.14 17.68
CA ASP A 198 1.86 8.84 18.28
C ASP A 198 3.20 8.25 17.86
N SER A 199 3.31 6.92 17.79
CA SER A 199 4.52 6.26 17.33
C SER A 199 4.81 6.50 15.85
N PHE A 200 3.77 6.65 15.01
CA PHE A 200 3.92 6.97 13.60
C PHE A 200 4.46 8.40 13.42
N LEU A 201 3.93 9.36 14.21
CA LEU A 201 4.42 10.74 14.21
C LEU A 201 5.87 10.83 14.69
N ARG A 202 6.25 10.13 15.77
CA ARG A 202 7.65 10.09 16.24
C ARG A 202 8.62 9.52 15.20
N MET A 203 8.19 8.50 14.45
CA MET A 203 8.98 7.96 13.35
C MET A 203 9.21 9.04 12.27
N TRP A 204 8.16 9.78 11.91
CA TRP A 204 8.28 10.86 10.92
C TRP A 204 9.05 12.09 11.41
N GLU A 205 9.01 12.41 12.70
CA GLU A 205 9.91 13.41 13.28
C GLU A 205 11.38 13.04 13.03
N THR A 206 11.72 11.76 13.19
CA THR A 206 13.06 11.23 12.91
C THR A 206 13.41 11.33 11.43
N ILE A 207 12.50 10.90 10.55
CA ILE A 207 12.71 10.93 9.09
C ILE A 207 12.91 12.37 8.58
N GLN A 208 12.09 13.32 9.03
CA GLN A 208 12.21 14.73 8.66
C GLN A 208 13.56 15.33 9.07
N GLN A 209 14.04 15.02 10.29
CA GLN A 209 15.35 15.48 10.77
C GLN A 209 16.48 14.89 9.93
N GLN A 210 16.45 13.58 9.68
CA GLN A 210 17.51 12.88 8.96
C GLN A 210 17.58 13.23 7.47
N THR A 211 16.44 13.55 6.86
CA THR A 211 16.37 13.90 5.43
C THR A 211 16.39 15.41 5.17
N ASN A 212 16.36 16.23 6.23
CA ASN A 212 16.22 17.68 6.15
C ASN A 212 15.02 18.11 5.29
N THR A 213 13.87 17.43 5.47
CA THR A 213 12.61 17.74 4.78
C THR A 213 11.51 18.08 5.78
N ARG A 214 10.42 18.67 5.28
CA ARG A 214 9.21 18.93 6.08
C ARG A 214 7.99 18.37 5.40
N TRP A 215 7.09 17.82 6.19
CA TRP A 215 5.86 17.20 5.74
C TRP A 215 4.71 17.65 6.63
N THR A 216 3.60 18.05 6.01
CA THR A 216 2.31 18.09 6.69
C THR A 216 1.82 16.64 6.80
N ILE A 217 1.56 16.18 8.01
CA ILE A 217 1.20 14.77 8.31
C ILE A 217 -0.23 14.70 8.84
N ASP A 218 -1.17 14.25 8.01
CA ASP A 218 -2.49 13.84 8.46
C ASP A 218 -2.48 12.32 8.69
N VAL A 219 -2.65 11.90 9.94
CA VAL A 219 -2.73 10.50 10.33
C VAL A 219 -3.86 10.29 11.32
N SER A 220 -4.73 9.34 10.98
CA SER A 220 -5.94 9.03 11.73
C SER A 220 -6.00 7.55 12.09
N ALA A 221 -6.32 7.26 13.37
CA ALA A 221 -6.65 5.92 13.80
C ALA A 221 -8.11 5.61 13.43
N VAL A 222 -8.34 4.46 12.80
CA VAL A 222 -9.65 4.08 12.26
C VAL A 222 -10.03 2.66 12.65
N ALA A 223 -11.33 2.36 12.61
CA ALA A 223 -11.80 0.99 12.66
C ALA A 223 -11.52 0.30 11.32
N LEU A 224 -11.12 -0.98 11.35
CA LEU A 224 -10.76 -1.74 10.14
C LEU A 224 -11.95 -1.92 9.20
N GLN A 225 -13.18 -1.88 9.74
CA GLN A 225 -14.43 -1.89 8.98
C GLN A 225 -14.56 -0.69 8.01
N GLN A 226 -13.87 0.44 8.28
CA GLN A 226 -13.85 1.56 7.33
C GLN A 226 -13.16 1.21 6.01
N TRP A 227 -12.38 0.13 5.98
CA TRP A 227 -11.77 -0.38 4.75
C TRP A 227 -12.62 -1.47 4.07
N GLY A 228 -13.84 -1.73 4.56
CA GLY A 228 -14.74 -2.75 4.04
C GLY A 228 -14.58 -4.14 4.68
N MET A 229 -13.71 -4.28 5.68
CA MET A 229 -13.57 -5.54 6.43
C MET A 229 -14.82 -5.83 7.27
N GLN A 230 -15.19 -7.09 7.38
CA GLN A 230 -16.31 -7.55 8.22
C GLN A 230 -15.81 -8.07 9.58
N ASP A 231 -16.69 -8.24 10.56
CA ASP A 231 -16.29 -8.67 11.90
C ASP A 231 -15.63 -10.05 11.91
N GLU A 232 -16.07 -10.96 11.04
CA GLU A 232 -15.49 -12.30 10.86
C GLU A 232 -14.04 -12.23 10.32
N ASP A 233 -13.70 -11.18 9.57
CA ASP A 233 -12.34 -10.97 9.05
C ASP A 233 -11.36 -10.56 10.17
N LEU A 234 -11.90 -10.17 11.33
CA LEU A 234 -11.18 -9.57 12.44
C LEU A 234 -11.05 -10.48 13.66
N GLU A 235 -11.76 -11.61 13.72
CA GLU A 235 -11.79 -12.51 14.88
C GLU A 235 -10.41 -13.05 15.28
N TRP A 236 -9.54 -13.29 14.30
CA TRP A 236 -8.19 -13.79 14.54
C TRP A 236 -7.21 -12.70 15.03
N MET A 237 -7.61 -11.43 14.94
CA MET A 237 -6.77 -10.30 15.31
C MET A 237 -6.95 -9.93 16.79
N PRO A 238 -5.88 -9.50 17.48
CA PRO A 238 -5.96 -9.01 18.86
C PRO A 238 -7.00 -7.89 19.06
N GLU A 239 -7.56 -7.78 20.27
CA GLU A 239 -8.58 -6.77 20.61
C GLU A 239 -8.09 -5.31 20.52
N ASP A 240 -6.78 -5.09 20.57
CA ASP A 240 -6.16 -3.78 20.41
C ASP A 240 -5.86 -3.41 18.96
N ARG A 241 -6.35 -4.20 17.99
CA ARG A 241 -6.28 -3.90 16.56
C ARG A 241 -6.95 -2.57 16.25
N MET A 242 -6.36 -1.85 15.31
CA MET A 242 -6.92 -0.66 14.68
C MET A 242 -6.27 -0.48 13.32
N GLY A 243 -6.81 0.41 12.50
CA GLY A 243 -6.18 0.91 11.30
C GLY A 243 -5.50 2.26 11.53
N LEU A 244 -4.53 2.57 10.67
CA LEU A 244 -4.02 3.91 10.47
C LEU A 244 -4.23 4.28 9.01
N ASN A 245 -4.89 5.41 8.77
CA ASN A 245 -4.90 6.08 7.47
C ASN A 245 -3.91 7.24 7.55
N PHE A 246 -3.13 7.46 6.49
CA PHE A 246 -2.24 8.61 6.39
C PHE A 246 -2.33 9.26 5.02
N VAL A 247 -2.35 10.59 5.03
CA VAL A 247 -2.24 11.47 3.86
C VAL A 247 -1.25 12.55 4.23
N MET A 248 -0.14 12.60 3.51
CA MET A 248 1.01 13.41 3.87
C MET A 248 1.44 14.23 2.67
N THR A 249 1.82 15.49 2.87
CA THR A 249 2.32 16.34 1.79
C THR A 249 3.68 16.88 2.14
N ARG A 250 4.65 16.74 1.23
CA ARG A 250 5.99 17.33 1.39
C ARG A 250 5.93 18.83 1.16
N GLU A 251 6.46 19.60 2.10
CA GLU A 251 6.53 21.07 2.02
C GLU A 251 7.86 21.55 1.42
N THR A 252 8.97 20.95 1.85
CA THR A 252 10.35 21.28 1.45
C THR A 252 11.18 20.01 1.28
#